data_AF-A0A928GSN9-F1
#
_entry.id   AF-A0A928GSN9-F1
#
_cell.length_a   1.000
_cell.length_b   1.000
_cell.length_c   1.000
_cell.angle_alpha   90.00
_cell.angle_beta   90.00
_cell.angle_gamma   90.00
#
_symmetry.space_group_name_H-M   'P 1'
#
loop_
_entity.id
_entity.type
_entity.pdbx_description
1 polymer ?
#
loop_
_entity_poly.entity_id
_entity_poly.type
_entity_poly.pdbx_seq_one_letter_code
_entity_poly.pdbx_strand_id
1 'polypeptide(L)'
;MLKRIFVIILVFVSIRAVSENVSHLPEKMYFGYNESYKKPNYKHNPYIIKSKYDYSDVTSTITKGCSSDYERICAIYKWICDNISYDTDYKIYDADKCWDERKGVCQAYCNLFYHMAKSVDIRVEIV
;
A
#
# COMPACT_ATOMS: atom_id res chain seq x y z
N MET A 1 9.75 13.93 -14.80
CA MET A 1 8.30 14.02 -14.49
C MET A 1 7.49 12.80 -14.96
N LEU A 2 7.72 12.23 -16.16
CA LEU A 2 6.99 11.04 -16.64
C LEU A 2 7.10 9.77 -15.74
N LYS A 3 8.24 9.59 -15.05
CA LYS A 3 8.52 8.37 -14.25
C LYS A 3 7.64 8.21 -13.01
N ARG A 4 7.06 9.30 -12.48
CA ARG A 4 6.16 9.25 -11.31
C ARG A 4 4.75 8.76 -11.68
N ILE A 5 4.30 9.02 -12.91
CA ILE A 5 2.92 8.73 -13.36
C ILE A 5 2.68 7.21 -13.55
N PHE A 6 3.67 6.45 -14.02
CA PHE A 6 3.53 5.00 -14.17
C PHE A 6 3.52 4.25 -12.83
N VAL A 7 4.29 4.72 -11.84
CA VAL A 7 4.28 4.17 -10.47
C VAL A 7 2.95 4.50 -9.78
N ILE A 8 2.37 5.67 -10.07
CA ILE A 8 1.02 6.06 -9.62
C ILE A 8 0.00 5.00 -10.01
N ILE A 9 -0.11 4.64 -11.29
CA ILE A 9 -1.15 3.71 -11.76
C ILE A 9 -0.98 2.29 -11.20
N LEU A 10 0.25 1.79 -11.04
CA LEU A 10 0.50 0.38 -10.68
C LEU A 10 0.29 0.05 -9.18
N VAL A 11 0.59 0.97 -8.26
CA VAL A 11 0.36 0.72 -6.83
C VAL A 11 -1.13 0.77 -6.48
N PHE A 12 -1.91 1.61 -7.19
CA PHE A 12 -3.36 1.70 -6.99
C PHE A 12 -4.14 0.48 -7.53
N VAL A 13 -3.58 -0.32 -8.43
CA VAL A 13 -4.22 -1.55 -8.94
C VAL A 13 -4.04 -2.74 -8.00
N SER A 14 -2.94 -2.77 -7.23
CA SER A 14 -2.51 -3.93 -6.45
C SER A 14 -2.81 -3.85 -4.95
N ILE A 15 -3.43 -2.78 -4.45
CA ILE A 15 -3.78 -2.66 -3.03
C ILE A 15 -5.23 -2.22 -2.87
N ARG A 16 -6.06 -3.07 -2.26
CA ARG A 16 -7.41 -2.74 -1.82
C ARG A 16 -7.39 -2.34 -0.35
N ALA A 17 -7.88 -1.15 -0.02
CA ALA A 17 -8.18 -0.78 1.35
C ALA A 17 -9.64 -1.09 1.69
N VAL A 18 -9.88 -1.75 2.83
CA VAL A 18 -11.20 -2.22 3.28
C VAL A 18 -11.58 -1.48 4.57
N SER A 19 -11.97 -0.20 4.52
CA SER A 19 -12.45 0.49 5.74
C SER A 19 -13.86 0.01 6.12
N GLU A 20 -14.20 -0.07 7.43
CA GLU A 20 -15.54 -0.45 7.93
C GLU A 20 -16.58 0.68 7.85
N ASN A 21 -16.20 1.88 7.42
CA ASN A 21 -17.09 3.05 7.35
C ASN A 21 -17.08 3.65 5.94
N VAL A 22 -17.75 2.93 5.03
CA VAL A 22 -17.73 3.13 3.57
C VAL A 22 -18.61 4.32 3.08
N SER A 23 -19.34 5.02 3.96
CA SER A 23 -20.31 6.04 3.53
C SER A 23 -19.74 7.40 3.11
N HIS A 24 -18.43 7.65 3.29
CA HIS A 24 -17.83 8.98 3.07
C HIS A 24 -16.59 8.99 2.18
N LEU A 25 -16.22 7.87 1.57
CA LEU A 25 -15.11 7.82 0.63
C LEU A 25 -15.58 8.30 -0.76
N PRO A 26 -14.89 9.25 -1.41
CA PRO A 26 -15.25 9.66 -2.75
C PRO A 26 -15.14 8.45 -3.69
N GLU A 27 -16.24 8.18 -4.39
CA GLU A 27 -16.50 7.08 -5.32
C GLU A 27 -15.33 6.79 -6.30
N LYS A 28 -14.48 7.79 -6.55
CA LYS A 28 -13.31 7.73 -7.43
C LYS A 28 -12.13 6.92 -6.88
N MET A 29 -12.12 6.53 -5.60
CA MET A 29 -11.10 5.61 -5.05
C MET A 29 -11.50 4.13 -5.17
N TYR A 30 -12.73 3.83 -5.60
CA TYR A 30 -13.17 2.47 -5.90
C TYR A 30 -13.00 2.18 -7.41
N PHE A 31 -11.84 1.68 -7.81
CA PHE A 31 -11.79 0.87 -9.03
C PHE A 31 -12.01 -0.60 -8.64
N GLY A 32 -13.24 -1.09 -8.84
CA GLY A 32 -13.56 -2.51 -8.84
C GLY A 32 -14.47 -3.03 -7.73
N TYR A 33 -15.53 -2.30 -7.33
CA TYR A 33 -16.67 -2.96 -6.71
C TYR A 33 -17.52 -3.61 -7.80
N ASN A 34 -17.31 -4.90 -8.03
CA ASN A 34 -18.21 -5.70 -8.83
C ASN A 34 -18.80 -6.77 -7.90
N GLU A 35 -20.11 -6.68 -7.65
CA GLU A 35 -20.90 -7.56 -6.78
C GLU A 35 -20.77 -9.05 -7.14
N SER A 36 -20.30 -9.37 -8.36
CA SER A 36 -20.05 -10.74 -8.82
C SER A 36 -18.73 -11.36 -8.36
N TYR A 37 -17.80 -10.59 -7.76
CA TYR A 37 -16.54 -11.13 -7.24
C TYR A 37 -16.77 -11.85 -5.90
N LYS A 38 -16.93 -13.18 -5.97
CA LYS A 38 -16.90 -14.05 -4.79
C LYS A 38 -15.55 -13.90 -4.07
N LYS A 39 -15.57 -13.43 -2.82
CA LYS A 39 -14.41 -13.37 -1.91
C LYS A 39 -13.71 -14.74 -1.89
N PRO A 40 -12.48 -14.89 -2.40
CA PRO A 40 -11.76 -16.14 -2.27
C PRO A 40 -11.35 -16.32 -0.80
N ASN A 41 -11.38 -17.55 -0.29
CA ASN A 41 -10.92 -17.90 1.06
C ASN A 41 -9.38 -17.78 1.12
N TYR A 42 -8.85 -16.56 1.20
CA TYR A 42 -7.41 -16.29 1.29
C TYR A 42 -6.90 -16.47 2.72
N LYS A 43 -6.75 -17.71 3.17
CA LYS A 43 -5.92 -17.98 4.35
C LYS A 43 -4.42 -17.78 4.09
N HIS A 44 -4.00 -17.62 2.83
CA HIS A 44 -2.61 -17.39 2.44
C HIS A 44 -2.55 -16.58 1.13
N ASN A 45 -2.09 -15.32 1.18
CA ASN A 45 -1.73 -14.57 -0.02
C ASN A 45 -0.21 -14.70 -0.22
N PRO A 46 0.27 -15.40 -1.27
CA PRO A 46 1.69 -15.69 -1.47
C PRO A 46 2.52 -14.44 -1.77
N TYR A 47 1.87 -13.31 -2.08
CA TYR A 47 2.54 -12.04 -2.34
C TYR A 47 2.79 -11.21 -1.08
N ILE A 48 2.26 -11.61 0.07
CA ILE A 48 2.52 -10.96 1.37
C ILE A 48 3.73 -11.64 2.01
N ILE A 49 4.88 -10.98 1.92
CA ILE A 49 6.12 -11.43 2.54
C ILE A 49 6.20 -10.79 3.93
N LYS A 50 6.36 -11.60 4.99
CA LYS A 50 6.51 -11.09 6.36
C LYS A 50 7.74 -10.18 6.44
N SER A 51 7.55 -8.97 6.97
CA SER A 51 8.63 -8.01 7.21
C SER A 51 9.31 -8.26 8.56
N LYS A 52 10.62 -7.99 8.63
CA LYS A 52 11.38 -7.95 9.90
C LYS A 52 11.22 -6.63 10.66
N TYR A 53 10.73 -5.58 9.99
CA TYR A 53 10.59 -4.25 10.56
C TYR A 53 9.21 -4.05 11.18
N ASP A 54 9.18 -3.26 12.27
CA ASP A 54 7.96 -2.61 12.73
C ASP A 54 7.89 -1.20 12.13
N TYR A 55 6.78 -0.92 11.45
CA TYR A 55 6.52 0.37 10.82
C TYR A 55 5.61 1.28 11.65
N SER A 56 5.21 0.87 12.85
CA SER A 56 4.24 1.57 13.70
C SER A 56 4.65 3.02 13.98
N ASP A 57 5.89 3.26 14.38
CA ASP A 57 6.41 4.60 14.72
C ASP A 57 6.40 5.56 13.52
N VAL A 58 6.97 5.12 12.40
CA VAL A 58 7.05 5.92 11.19
C VAL A 58 5.65 6.16 10.61
N THR A 59 4.81 5.14 10.61
CA THR A 59 3.45 5.25 10.06
C THR A 59 2.58 6.14 10.94
N SER A 60 2.69 6.03 12.27
CA SER A 60 1.99 6.91 13.21
C SER A 60 2.40 8.37 13.02
N THR A 61 3.69 8.62 12.72
CA THR A 61 4.18 9.96 12.42
C THR A 61 3.62 10.48 11.09
N ILE A 62 3.65 9.67 10.04
CA ILE A 62 3.11 10.02 8.71
C ILE A 62 1.61 10.30 8.76
N THR A 63 0.88 9.52 9.55
CA THR A 63 -0.58 9.59 9.64
C THR A 63 -1.08 10.54 10.73
N LYS A 64 -0.18 11.25 11.40
CA LYS A 64 -0.53 12.19 12.47
C LYS A 64 -1.40 13.33 11.92
N GLY A 65 -2.56 13.51 12.53
CA GLY A 65 -3.51 14.56 12.14
C GLY A 65 -4.43 14.17 10.98
N CYS A 66 -4.30 12.98 10.40
CA CYS A 66 -5.29 12.45 9.48
C CYS A 66 -6.58 12.10 10.27
N SER A 67 -7.71 12.48 9.71
CA SER A 67 -9.05 12.34 10.29
C SER A 67 -9.82 11.12 9.77
N SER A 68 -9.34 10.49 8.70
CA SER A 68 -9.96 9.31 8.07
C SER A 68 -8.93 8.31 7.57
N ASP A 69 -9.33 7.05 7.41
CA ASP A 69 -8.46 6.01 6.82
C ASP A 69 -8.00 6.37 5.40
N TYR A 70 -8.84 7.08 4.64
CA TYR A 70 -8.47 7.61 3.33
C TYR A 70 -7.27 8.55 3.40
N GLU A 71 -7.32 9.54 4.29
CA GLU A 71 -6.22 10.49 4.47
C GLU A 71 -4.94 9.78 4.90
N ARG A 72 -5.07 8.78 5.78
CA ARG A 72 -3.94 7.96 6.26
C ARG A 72 -3.32 7.16 5.11
N ILE A 73 -4.14 6.50 4.29
CA ILE A 73 -3.71 5.77 3.09
C ILE A 73 -2.99 6.70 2.12
N CYS A 74 -3.57 7.87 1.83
CA CYS A 74 -2.96 8.85 0.94
C CYS A 74 -1.62 9.37 1.49
N ALA A 75 -1.52 9.58 2.81
CA ALA A 75 -0.28 10.02 3.46
C ALA A 75 0.82 8.94 3.36
N ILE A 76 0.50 7.68 3.65
CA ILE A 76 1.41 6.54 3.51
C ILE A 76 1.88 6.40 2.06
N TYR A 77 0.94 6.42 1.12
CA TYR A 77 1.22 6.33 -0.31
C TYR A 77 2.16 7.44 -0.76
N LYS A 78 1.85 8.69 -0.41
CA LYS A 78 2.67 9.86 -0.73
C LYS A 78 4.07 9.70 -0.16
N TRP A 79 4.19 9.29 1.10
CA TRP A 79 5.48 9.05 1.74
C TRP A 79 6.30 8.01 0.97
N ILE A 80 5.72 6.88 0.60
CA ILE A 80 6.41 5.84 -0.18
C ILE A 80 6.88 6.41 -1.52
N CYS A 81 6.04 7.14 -2.26
CA CYS A 81 6.43 7.74 -3.54
C CYS A 81 7.53 8.81 -3.42
N ASP A 82 7.57 9.52 -2.29
CA ASP A 82 8.57 10.55 -2.05
C ASP A 82 9.90 9.97 -1.51
N ASN A 83 9.89 8.77 -0.90
CA ASN A 83 11.06 8.18 -0.23
C ASN A 83 11.62 6.92 -0.90
N ILE A 84 10.86 6.24 -1.76
CA ILE A 84 11.26 4.99 -2.41
C ILE A 84 11.38 5.23 -3.92
N SER A 85 12.53 4.86 -4.48
CA SER A 85 12.80 4.89 -5.91
C SER A 85 12.34 3.62 -6.62
N TYR A 86 11.86 3.73 -7.85
CA TYR A 86 11.48 2.53 -8.61
C TYR A 86 12.72 1.75 -9.05
N ASP A 87 12.70 0.43 -8.84
CA ASP A 87 13.76 -0.47 -9.29
C ASP A 87 13.59 -0.86 -10.76
N THR A 88 14.27 -0.12 -11.63
CA THR A 88 14.28 -0.39 -13.07
C THR A 88 15.14 -1.59 -13.46
N ASP A 89 15.90 -2.16 -12.52
CA ASP A 89 16.67 -3.39 -12.74
C ASP A 89 15.83 -4.64 -12.42
N TYR A 90 14.64 -4.45 -11.83
CA TYR A 90 13.67 -5.48 -11.48
C TYR A 90 14.23 -6.59 -10.57
N LYS A 91 14.84 -6.22 -9.44
CA LYS A 91 15.53 -7.13 -8.50
C LYS A 91 15.00 -7.07 -7.07
N ILE A 92 14.30 -6.00 -6.69
CA ILE A 92 13.87 -5.78 -5.30
C ILE A 92 12.35 -5.91 -5.22
N TYR A 93 11.88 -7.03 -4.64
CA TYR A 93 10.46 -7.44 -4.63
C TYR A 93 9.80 -7.46 -3.25
N ASP A 94 10.59 -7.45 -2.17
CA ASP A 94 10.10 -7.49 -0.78
C ASP A 94 10.21 -6.13 -0.08
N ALA A 95 9.46 -5.96 1.02
CA ALA A 95 9.42 -4.72 1.78
C ALA A 95 10.73 -4.42 2.52
N ASP A 96 11.44 -5.44 3.02
CA ASP A 96 12.61 -5.24 3.87
C ASP A 96 13.78 -4.67 3.07
N LYS A 97 14.07 -5.28 1.92
CA LYS A 97 15.11 -4.77 1.02
C LYS A 97 14.70 -3.44 0.40
N CYS A 98 13.42 -3.25 0.11
CA CYS A 98 12.88 -1.97 -0.35
C CYS A 98 13.07 -0.86 0.67
N TRP A 99 12.82 -1.17 1.94
CA TRP A 99 13.10 -0.27 3.04
C TRP A 99 14.60 0.02 3.12
N ASP A 100 15.45 -1.00 3.22
CA ASP A 100 16.90 -0.85 3.40
C ASP A 100 17.56 -0.05 2.26
N GLU A 101 17.19 -0.34 1.01
CA GLU A 101 17.80 0.29 -0.16
C GLU A 101 17.05 1.53 -0.67
N ARG A 102 15.91 1.86 -0.07
CA ARG A 102 14.99 2.91 -0.54
C ARG A 102 14.65 2.75 -2.03
N LYS A 103 14.53 1.51 -2.49
CA LYS A 103 14.35 1.16 -3.91
C LYS A 103 13.54 -0.12 -4.07
N GLY A 104 12.56 -0.20 -4.98
CA GLY A 104 11.73 -1.41 -5.15
C GLY A 104 10.92 -1.47 -6.45
N VAL A 105 10.46 -2.65 -6.84
CA VAL A 105 9.43 -2.81 -7.90
C VAL A 105 8.01 -2.74 -7.33
N CYS A 106 6.99 -2.82 -8.18
CA CYS A 106 5.58 -2.75 -7.76
C CYS A 106 5.22 -3.67 -6.58
N GLN A 107 5.70 -4.92 -6.59
CA GLN A 107 5.45 -5.87 -5.49
C GLN A 107 6.07 -5.41 -4.16
N ALA A 108 7.28 -4.84 -4.19
CA ALA A 108 7.94 -4.30 -3.00
C ALA A 108 7.19 -3.10 -2.43
N TYR A 109 6.67 -2.22 -3.30
CA TYR A 109 5.82 -1.10 -2.90
C TYR A 109 4.54 -1.60 -2.22
N CYS A 110 3.90 -2.64 -2.78
CA CYS A 110 2.68 -3.21 -2.22
C CYS A 110 2.92 -3.86 -0.86
N ASN A 111 4.02 -4.61 -0.71
CA ASN A 111 4.40 -5.20 0.57
C ASN A 111 4.70 -4.12 1.61
N LEU A 112 5.47 -3.08 1.24
CA LEU A 112 5.80 -2.00 2.17
C LEU A 112 4.54 -1.25 2.62
N PHE A 113 3.69 -0.86 1.67
CA PHE A 113 2.43 -0.21 1.97
C PHE A 113 1.53 -1.10 2.85
N TYR A 114 1.42 -2.39 2.54
CA TYR A 114 0.63 -3.34 3.32
C TYR A 114 1.06 -3.35 4.79
N HIS A 115 2.37 -3.48 5.06
CA HIS A 115 2.89 -3.52 6.43
C HIS A 115 2.73 -2.18 7.15
N MET A 116 2.98 -1.06 6.47
CA MET A 116 2.75 0.27 7.05
C MET A 116 1.26 0.46 7.42
N ALA A 117 0.34 0.24 6.49
CA ALA A 117 -1.10 0.40 6.74
C ALA A 117 -1.59 -0.53 7.86
N LYS A 118 -1.16 -1.80 7.88
CA LYS A 118 -1.49 -2.75 8.96
C LYS A 118 -0.92 -2.35 10.32
N SER A 119 0.25 -1.70 10.37
CA SER A 119 0.87 -1.26 11.64
C SER A 119 0.07 -0.18 12.37
N VAL A 120 -0.86 0.48 11.66
CA VAL A 120 -1.77 1.49 12.23
C VAL A 120 -3.24 1.06 12.09
N ASP A 121 -3.48 -0.25 12.02
CA ASP A 121 -4.81 -0.87 12.03
C ASP A 121 -5.72 -0.50 10.84
N ILE A 122 -5.14 -0.14 9.69
CA ILE A 122 -5.90 0.01 8.45
C ILE A 122 -6.00 -1.36 7.79
N ARG A 123 -7.23 -1.80 7.49
CA ARG A 123 -7.44 -3.06 6.76
C ARG A 123 -7.12 -2.87 5.29
N VAL A 124 -6.19 -3.67 4.79
CA VAL A 124 -5.72 -3.64 3.41
C VAL A 124 -5.44 -5.06 2.91
N GLU A 125 -5.56 -5.27 1.61
CA GLU A 125 -5.27 -6.52 0.93
C GLU A 125 -4.43 -6.25 -0.32
N ILE A 126 -3.44 -7.10 -0.58
CA ILE A 126 -2.70 -7.09 -1.85
C ILE A 126 -3.52 -7.89 -2.88
N VAL A 127 -3.64 -7.36 -4.10
CA VAL A 127 -4.39 -7.94 -5.22
C VAL A 127 -3.46 -8.39 -6.34
#